data_AF-A0A920KK93-F1
#
_entry.id   AF-A0A920KK93-F1
#
_cell.length_a   1.000
_cell.length_b   1.000
_cell.length_c   1.000
_cell.angle_alpha   90.00
_cell.angle_beta   90.00
_cell.angle_gamma   90.00
#
_symmetry.space_group_name_H-M   'P 1'
#
loop_
_entity.id
_entity.type
_entity.pdbx_description
1 polymer ?
#
loop_
_entity_poly.entity_id
_entity_poly.type
_entity_poly.pdbx_seq_one_letter_code
_entity_poly.pdbx_strand_id
1 'polypeptide(L)'
;MNFLIKLIFLLIVPLISIAGPGDDIGKMGVSKDVQKVIRVQMYDNYFKPATYKIKAGQTVKFIVENKGQFVHEFNIGTEPQHIKHQPEMAEMTMMGILYPEYIDKEKMKEMAKMKCK
;
A
#
# COMPACT_ATOMS: atom_id res chain seq x y z
N MET A 1 4.92 5.99 -61.20
CA MET A 1 6.02 6.52 -60.37
C MET A 1 5.41 7.39 -59.27
N ASN A 2 5.55 6.96 -58.01
CA ASN A 2 5.46 7.77 -56.78
C ASN A 2 4.09 8.18 -56.20
N PHE A 3 3.11 7.28 -56.06
CA PHE A 3 1.88 7.60 -55.30
C PHE A 3 1.43 6.59 -54.23
N LEU A 4 2.20 5.55 -53.92
CA LEU A 4 1.80 4.52 -52.95
C LEU A 4 2.61 4.47 -51.62
N ILE A 5 3.57 5.39 -51.38
CA ILE A 5 4.51 5.27 -50.24
C ILE A 5 4.20 6.26 -49.07
N LYS A 6 3.12 7.03 -49.13
CA LYS A 6 2.83 8.05 -48.09
C LYS A 6 1.81 7.65 -47.00
N LEU A 7 1.59 6.36 -46.76
CA LEU A 7 0.65 5.89 -45.74
C LEU A 7 1.22 4.81 -44.78
N ILE A 8 2.53 4.83 -44.53
CA ILE A 8 3.19 3.97 -43.54
C ILE A 8 4.17 4.81 -42.71
N PHE A 9 3.69 5.86 -42.05
CA PHE A 9 4.53 6.61 -41.09
C PHE A 9 3.73 7.26 -39.95
N LEU A 10 2.65 6.61 -39.50
CA LEU A 10 1.83 7.10 -38.38
C LEU A 10 1.39 5.97 -37.46
N LEU A 11 2.34 5.13 -36.99
CA LEU A 11 2.02 4.09 -36.00
C LEU A 11 3.23 3.62 -35.17
N ILE A 12 4.22 4.49 -34.96
CA ILE A 12 5.31 4.24 -34.00
C ILE A 12 5.47 5.48 -33.12
N VAL A 13 4.44 5.83 -32.38
CA VAL A 13 4.62 6.64 -31.18
C VAL A 13 4.69 5.63 -30.03
N PRO A 14 5.86 5.38 -29.41
CA PRO A 14 5.87 4.60 -28.19
C PRO A 14 5.01 5.34 -27.17
N LEU A 15 4.02 4.65 -26.58
CA LEU A 15 3.40 5.09 -25.33
C LEU A 15 4.50 5.06 -24.26
N ILE A 16 5.26 6.15 -24.15
CA ILE A 16 6.13 6.37 -23.00
C ILE A 16 5.20 6.76 -21.86
N SER A 17 4.73 5.75 -21.13
CA SER A 17 3.98 5.95 -19.90
C SER A 17 4.98 6.37 -18.83
N ILE A 18 5.14 7.68 -18.63
CA ILE A 18 5.92 8.22 -17.52
C ILE A 18 5.11 7.95 -16.25
N ALA A 19 5.55 6.98 -15.45
CA ALA A 19 5.01 6.81 -14.10
C ALA A 19 5.38 8.04 -13.26
N GLY A 20 4.41 8.63 -12.57
CA GLY A 20 4.65 9.74 -11.65
C GLY A 20 5.54 9.31 -10.48
N PRO A 21 6.06 10.26 -9.68
CA PRO A 21 6.91 9.98 -8.53
C PRO A 21 6.08 9.37 -7.39
N GLY A 22 5.74 8.09 -7.50
CA GLY A 22 5.34 7.25 -6.38
C GLY A 22 6.53 6.36 -6.01
N ASP A 23 6.64 5.95 -4.75
CA ASP A 23 7.73 5.12 -4.22
C ASP A 23 7.79 3.67 -4.79
N ASP A 24 7.19 3.44 -5.98
CA ASP A 24 7.13 2.18 -6.73
C ASP A 24 6.78 0.93 -5.89
N ILE A 25 5.90 1.11 -4.89
CA ILE A 25 5.40 0.02 -4.03
C ILE A 25 4.15 -0.68 -4.59
N GLY A 26 3.73 -0.33 -5.82
CA GLY A 26 2.57 -0.88 -6.50
C GLY A 26 1.32 0.03 -6.45
N LYS A 27 0.18 -0.55 -6.83
CA LYS A 27 -1.13 0.13 -6.87
C LYS A 27 -2.26 -0.81 -6.47
N MET A 28 -3.44 -0.26 -6.19
CA MET A 28 -4.63 -1.06 -5.92
C MET A 28 -4.91 -2.02 -7.09
N GLY A 29 -5.03 -3.31 -6.77
CA GLY A 29 -5.32 -4.37 -7.74
C GLY A 29 -6.82 -4.59 -7.94
N VAL A 30 -7.19 -5.28 -9.03
CA VAL A 30 -8.57 -5.66 -9.32
C VAL A 30 -8.81 -7.09 -8.83
N SER A 31 -9.90 -7.32 -8.08
CA SER A 31 -10.18 -8.62 -7.44
C SER A 31 -10.22 -9.82 -8.40
N LYS A 32 -10.63 -9.61 -9.66
CA LYS A 32 -10.67 -10.66 -10.69
C LYS A 32 -9.29 -11.08 -11.19
N ASP A 33 -8.28 -10.23 -11.00
CA ASP A 33 -6.92 -10.43 -11.52
C ASP A 33 -5.97 -11.01 -10.46
N VAL A 34 -6.49 -11.42 -9.29
CA VAL A 34 -5.71 -11.98 -8.18
C VAL A 34 -4.95 -13.23 -8.64
N GLN A 35 -3.62 -13.16 -8.59
CA GLN A 35 -2.71 -14.23 -8.98
C GLN A 35 -2.06 -14.91 -7.76
N LYS A 36 -2.09 -14.27 -6.59
CA LYS A 36 -1.50 -14.78 -5.37
C LYS A 36 -2.33 -14.37 -4.16
N VAL A 37 -2.54 -15.31 -3.24
CA VAL A 37 -3.14 -15.03 -1.93
C VAL A 37 -2.07 -15.20 -0.88
N ILE A 38 -1.90 -14.18 -0.04
CA ILE A 38 -0.94 -14.15 1.06
C ILE A 38 -1.73 -14.05 2.36
N ARG A 39 -1.53 -15.00 3.28
CA ARG A 39 -2.09 -14.93 4.63
C ARG A 39 -1.03 -14.34 5.56
N VAL A 40 -1.34 -13.23 6.20
CA VAL A 40 -0.45 -12.54 7.14
C VAL A 40 -1.00 -12.75 8.53
N GLN A 41 -0.24 -13.40 9.40
CA GLN A 41 -0.56 -13.51 10.82
C GLN A 41 0.25 -12.47 11.59
N MET A 42 -0.43 -11.61 12.32
CA MET A 42 0.18 -10.54 13.12
C MET A 42 0.22 -10.96 14.57
N TYR A 43 1.42 -11.14 15.13
CA TYR A 43 1.65 -11.32 16.56
C TYR A 43 2.21 -10.02 17.12
N ASP A 44 2.23 -9.87 18.45
CA ASP A 44 2.47 -8.58 19.11
C ASP A 44 3.79 -7.89 18.74
N ASN A 45 4.80 -8.65 18.32
CA ASN A 45 6.11 -8.13 17.95
C ASN A 45 6.66 -8.70 16.63
N TYR A 46 5.88 -9.49 15.87
CA TYR A 46 6.33 -10.03 14.58
C TYR A 46 5.18 -10.50 13.67
N PHE A 47 5.46 -10.57 12.38
CA PHE A 47 4.56 -11.15 11.38
C PHE A 47 4.97 -12.57 10.99
N LYS A 48 3.99 -13.42 10.67
CA LYS A 48 4.22 -14.72 10.05
C LYS A 48 3.56 -14.82 8.68
N PRO A 49 4.34 -15.26 7.68
CA PRO A 49 5.80 -15.37 7.63
C PRO A 49 6.44 -13.97 7.53
N ALA A 50 7.74 -13.90 7.84
CA ALA A 50 8.49 -12.64 7.90
C ALA A 50 8.86 -12.05 6.53
N THR A 51 8.82 -12.84 5.45
CA THR A 51 9.21 -12.37 4.12
C THR A 51 8.42 -13.07 3.03
N TYR A 52 8.08 -12.31 1.99
CA TYR A 52 7.43 -12.79 0.79
C TYR A 52 8.13 -12.24 -0.45
N LYS A 53 8.33 -13.10 -1.45
CA LYS A 53 8.73 -12.67 -2.80
C LYS A 53 7.48 -12.53 -3.67
N ILE A 54 7.31 -11.37 -4.28
CA ILE A 54 6.21 -11.02 -5.19
C ILE A 54 6.85 -10.61 -6.52
N LYS A 55 6.31 -11.09 -7.64
CA LYS A 55 6.78 -10.68 -8.96
C LYS A 55 6.14 -9.34 -9.33
N ALA A 56 6.88 -8.48 -10.01
CA ALA A 56 6.34 -7.23 -10.55
C ALA A 56 5.10 -7.51 -11.43
N GLY A 57 4.08 -6.66 -11.31
CA GLY A 57 2.81 -6.79 -12.04
C GLY A 57 1.81 -7.80 -11.48
N GLN A 58 2.13 -8.54 -10.41
CA GLN A 58 1.16 -9.45 -9.78
C GLN A 58 0.12 -8.67 -8.98
N THR A 59 -1.16 -9.04 -9.16
CA THR A 59 -2.20 -8.65 -8.19
C THR A 59 -2.22 -9.67 -7.06
N VAL A 60 -1.97 -9.19 -5.84
CA VAL A 60 -1.88 -10.00 -4.62
C VAL A 60 -3.04 -9.66 -3.70
N LYS A 61 -3.74 -10.68 -3.20
CA LYS A 61 -4.72 -10.54 -2.14
C LYS A 61 -4.09 -10.87 -0.79
N PHE A 62 -4.00 -9.88 0.09
CA PHE A 62 -3.61 -10.09 1.49
C PHE A 62 -4.84 -10.44 2.33
N ILE A 63 -4.74 -11.51 3.09
CA ILE A 63 -5.69 -11.87 4.14
C ILE A 63 -4.94 -11.71 5.45
N VAL A 64 -5.29 -10.67 6.20
CA VAL A 64 -4.58 -10.29 7.42
C VAL A 64 -5.38 -10.77 8.63
N GLU A 65 -4.70 -11.42 9.57
CA GLU A 65 -5.29 -11.94 10.79
C GLU A 65 -4.46 -11.46 11.99
N ASN A 66 -5.12 -10.81 12.94
CA ASN A 66 -4.50 -10.51 14.22
C ASN A 66 -4.53 -11.76 15.11
N LYS A 67 -3.33 -12.24 15.47
CA LYS A 67 -3.09 -13.37 16.39
C LYS A 67 -2.49 -12.92 17.73
N GLY A 68 -2.17 -11.63 17.88
CA GLY A 68 -1.67 -11.03 19.11
C GLY A 68 -2.79 -10.53 20.03
N GLN A 69 -2.39 -9.91 21.13
CA GLN A 69 -3.31 -9.26 22.06
C GLN A 69 -3.56 -7.79 21.71
N PHE A 70 -2.64 -7.16 20.98
CA PHE A 70 -2.73 -5.73 20.69
C PHE A 70 -3.41 -5.42 19.36
N VAL A 71 -3.88 -4.18 19.21
CA VAL A 71 -4.25 -3.60 17.93
C VAL A 71 -3.00 -3.51 17.04
N HIS A 72 -3.14 -4.00 15.81
CA HIS A 72 -2.07 -3.99 14.82
C HIS A 72 -2.49 -3.26 13.55
N GLU A 73 -1.52 -2.59 12.94
CA GLU A 73 -1.62 -2.03 11.61
C GLU A 73 -0.78 -2.85 10.63
N PHE A 74 -1.34 -3.09 9.44
CA PHE A 74 -0.62 -3.71 8.33
C PHE A 74 -0.53 -2.71 7.18
N ASN A 75 0.68 -2.28 6.87
CA ASN A 75 0.98 -1.33 5.81
C ASN A 75 1.91 -1.95 4.77
N ILE A 76 1.88 -1.37 3.57
CA ILE A 76 2.82 -1.69 2.48
C ILE A 76 3.60 -0.41 2.22
N GLY A 77 4.91 -0.47 2.42
CA GLY A 77 5.78 0.68 2.26
C GLY A 77 7.25 0.28 2.17
N THR A 78 8.07 1.26 1.79
CA THR A 78 9.52 1.16 1.84
C THR A 78 10.01 1.28 3.29
N GLU A 79 11.25 0.84 3.55
CA GLU A 79 11.86 1.00 4.87
C GLU A 79 11.86 2.46 5.37
N PRO A 80 12.24 3.47 4.55
CA PRO A 80 12.14 4.87 4.97
C PRO A 80 10.72 5.32 5.32
N GLN A 81 9.70 4.85 4.60
CA GLN A 81 8.30 5.17 4.89
C GLN A 81 7.88 4.58 6.24
N HIS A 82 8.24 3.33 6.53
CA HIS A 82 7.94 2.72 7.82
C HIS A 82 8.66 3.42 8.99
N ILE A 83 9.92 3.83 8.82
CA ILE A 83 10.64 4.62 9.84
C ILE A 83 9.92 5.95 10.11
N LYS A 84 9.49 6.64 9.05
CA LYS A 84 8.75 7.90 9.18
C LYS A 84 7.38 7.72 9.83
N HIS A 85 6.76 6.56 9.67
CA HIS A 85 5.45 6.27 10.24
C HIS A 85 5.49 5.97 11.75
N GLN A 86 6.60 5.46 12.28
CA GLN A 86 6.76 5.19 13.73
C GLN A 86 6.40 6.38 14.65
N PRO A 87 6.88 7.61 14.44
CA PRO A 87 6.49 8.75 15.27
C PRO A 87 5.00 9.11 15.14
N GLU A 88 4.34 8.84 14.01
CA GLU A 88 2.90 9.07 13.85
C GLU A 88 2.10 8.12 14.76
N MET A 89 2.54 6.86 14.91
CA MET A 89 1.94 5.91 15.85
C MET A 89 2.11 6.35 17.31
N ALA A 90 3.29 6.90 17.64
CA ALA A 90 3.54 7.45 18.97
C ALA A 90 2.64 8.66 19.26
N GLU A 91 2.47 9.56 18.29
CA GLU A 91 1.56 10.71 18.40
C GLU A 91 0.11 10.25 18.62
N MET A 92 -0.38 9.27 17.84
CA MET A 92 -1.73 8.72 18.02
C MET A 92 -1.94 8.10 19.41
N THR A 93 -0.91 7.48 19.97
CA THR A 93 -0.95 6.95 21.34
C THR A 93 -1.03 8.10 22.36
N MET A 94 -0.19 9.14 22.22
CA MET A 94 -0.19 10.31 23.11
C MET A 94 -1.52 11.08 23.07
N MET A 95 -2.16 11.16 21.91
CA MET A 95 -3.47 11.79 21.74
C MET A 95 -4.62 10.91 22.24
N GLY A 96 -4.33 9.70 22.73
CA GLY A 96 -5.32 8.75 23.21
C GLY A 96 -6.26 8.26 22.12
N ILE A 97 -5.78 8.19 20.87
CA ILE A 97 -6.48 7.57 19.74
C ILE A 97 -6.21 6.06 19.72
N LEU A 98 -4.95 5.68 19.96
CA LEU A 98 -4.51 4.30 19.92
C LEU A 98 -4.28 3.78 21.34
N TYR A 99 -5.05 2.77 21.75
CA TYR A 99 -4.83 2.01 22.96
C TYR A 99 -4.37 0.59 22.60
N PRO A 100 -3.72 -0.15 23.53
CA PRO A 100 -3.25 -1.50 23.24
C PRO A 100 -4.35 -2.42 22.71
N GLU A 101 -5.55 -2.36 23.26
CA GLU A 101 -6.64 -3.31 22.93
C GLU A 101 -7.69 -2.74 21.96
N TYR A 102 -7.72 -1.41 21.76
CA TYR A 102 -8.74 -0.77 20.90
C TYR A 102 -8.28 0.57 20.32
N ILE A 103 -9.03 1.05 19.32
CA ILE A 103 -8.85 2.37 18.71
C ILE A 103 -10.06 3.25 19.07
N ASP A 104 -9.82 4.44 19.60
CA ASP A 104 -10.84 5.48 19.78
C ASP A 104 -11.16 6.11 18.42
N LYS A 105 -12.19 5.57 17.77
CA LYS A 105 -12.60 5.98 16.42
C LYS A 105 -13.18 7.40 16.37
N GLU A 106 -13.70 7.93 17.47
CA GLU A 106 -14.26 9.28 17.49
C GLU A 106 -13.13 10.32 17.52
N LYS A 107 -12.15 10.15 18.42
CA LYS A 107 -10.95 10.99 18.41
C LYS A 107 -10.17 10.88 17.10
N MET A 108 -10.08 9.68 16.51
CA MET A 108 -9.45 9.50 15.20
C MET A 108 -10.14 10.36 14.12
N LYS A 109 -11.47 10.39 14.08
CA LYS A 109 -12.23 11.22 13.13
C LYS A 109 -12.04 12.72 13.40
N GLU A 110 -12.00 13.13 14.67
CA GLU A 110 -11.77 14.52 15.04
C GLU A 110 -10.39 15.01 14.58
N MET A 111 -9.35 14.20 14.81
CA MET A 111 -7.99 14.49 14.34
C MET A 111 -7.90 14.56 12.81
N ALA A 112 -8.56 13.65 12.10
CA ALA A 112 -8.63 13.69 10.64
C ALA A 112 -9.27 14.99 10.11
N LYS A 113 -10.32 15.49 10.78
CA LYS A 113 -10.96 16.77 10.42
C LYS A 113 -10.04 17.97 10.67
N MET A 114 -9.18 17.93 11.69
CA MET A 114 -8.21 19.01 11.95
C MET A 114 -7.10 19.05 10.91
N LYS A 115 -6.59 17.89 10.47
CA LYS A 115 -5.53 17.79 9.45
C LYS A 115 -6.00 18.16 8.03
N CYS A 116 -7.30 18.13 7.76
CA CYS A 116 -7.89 18.53 6.46
C CYS A 116 -8.25 20.03 6.36
N LYS A 117 -7.87 20.85 7.35
CA LYS A 117 -7.93 22.32 7.28
C LYS A 117 -6.54 22.88 7.03
#